data_AF-B8QUT1-F1
#
_entry.id   AF-B8QUT1-F1
#
_cell.length_a   1.000
_cell.length_b   1.000
_cell.length_c   1.000
_cell.angle_alpha   90.00
_cell.angle_beta   90.00
_cell.angle_gamma   90.00
#
_symmetry.space_group_name_H-M   'P 1'
#
loop_
_entity.id
_entity.type
_entity.pdbx_description
1 polymer ?
#
loop_
_entity_poly.entity_id
_entity_poly.type
_entity_poly.pdbx_seq_one_letter_code
_entity_poly.pdbx_strand_id
1 'polypeptide(L)'
;MANAPRILALGLLALLCAAAGPAAAQNCGCQPNFCCSKFGYCGTTDAYCGDGCQSGPCRSGGGGGGGGGGGGGSGGANVANVVSDAFFNGIKNQAGSGCEGKNFYTRSAFLSAVNAYPGFAHGGTEVEGKREIAAFFAHVTHETGRFCYISEINKSNAYCDASNRQWPCAAGQKYYGRGPLQISWNYNYGPAGRDIGFNGLADPNRVAQDAVIAFKTALWFWMNNVHRVMPQGFGATIRAINGALECNGNNPAQMNARVGYYKQYCQQLRVDPGPNLTC
;
A
#
# COMPACT_ATOMS: atom_id res chain seq x y z
N MET A 1 36.28 -33.35 -73.57
CA MET A 1 35.22 -34.22 -73.04
C MET A 1 34.14 -33.33 -72.42
N ALA A 2 32.93 -33.43 -72.97
CA ALA A 2 31.59 -33.19 -72.40
C ALA A 2 31.33 -32.10 -71.34
N ASN A 3 30.34 -31.24 -71.69
CA ASN A 3 29.15 -30.80 -70.92
C ASN A 3 29.38 -29.99 -69.60
N ALA A 4 28.70 -28.87 -69.31
CA ALA A 4 27.51 -28.23 -69.87
C ALA A 4 27.45 -26.72 -69.46
N PRO A 5 26.66 -25.89 -70.17
CA PRO A 5 26.48 -24.46 -69.90
C PRO A 5 25.19 -24.16 -69.11
N ARG A 6 24.94 -22.86 -68.88
CA ARG A 6 23.66 -22.16 -68.54
C ARG A 6 23.56 -21.72 -67.07
N ILE A 7 23.11 -20.52 -66.71
CA ILE A 7 22.41 -19.44 -67.40
C ILE A 7 22.48 -18.16 -66.52
N LEU A 8 22.53 -16.99 -67.17
CA LEU A 8 22.12 -15.63 -66.80
C LEU A 8 22.07 -15.20 -65.31
N ALA A 9 22.65 -14.03 -65.01
CA ALA A 9 21.86 -12.79 -64.92
C ALA A 9 22.73 -11.56 -64.59
N LEU A 10 22.68 -10.60 -65.52
CA LEU A 10 22.79 -9.14 -65.38
C LEU A 10 23.11 -8.58 -63.98
N GLY A 11 24.34 -8.07 -63.82
CA GLY A 11 24.68 -7.13 -62.75
C GLY A 11 24.09 -5.75 -63.04
N LEU A 12 22.99 -5.41 -62.38
CA LEU A 12 22.48 -4.05 -62.28
C LEU A 12 23.11 -3.39 -61.05
N LEU A 13 24.10 -2.53 -61.26
CA LEU A 13 24.67 -1.67 -60.23
C LEU A 13 23.75 -0.45 -60.06
N ALA A 14 22.81 -0.52 -59.13
CA ALA A 14 21.94 0.61 -58.78
C ALA A 14 22.63 1.49 -57.73
N LEU A 15 22.69 2.79 -58.05
CA LEU A 15 23.16 3.90 -57.22
C LEU A 15 22.57 3.86 -55.80
N LEU A 16 23.43 3.83 -54.79
CA LEU A 16 23.11 4.25 -53.43
C LEU A 16 23.48 5.74 -53.28
N CYS A 17 22.50 6.61 -53.50
CA CYS A 17 22.57 7.99 -53.03
C CYS A 17 22.45 8.00 -51.51
N ALA A 18 23.57 8.20 -50.82
CA ALA A 18 23.59 8.55 -49.40
C ALA A 18 23.14 10.02 -49.26
N ALA A 19 21.83 10.24 -49.09
CA ALA A 19 21.31 11.49 -48.55
C ALA A 19 21.16 11.31 -47.03
N ALA A 20 22.23 11.62 -46.28
CA ALA A 20 22.08 11.96 -44.87
C ALA A 20 21.31 13.28 -44.80
N GLY A 21 19.99 13.18 -44.63
CA GLY A 21 19.14 14.34 -44.36
C GLY A 21 19.50 14.99 -43.02
N PRO A 22 19.23 16.29 -42.84
CA PRO A 22 19.52 17.01 -41.61
C PRO A 22 18.72 16.37 -40.46
N ALA A 23 19.39 16.12 -39.33
CA ALA A 23 18.73 15.75 -38.09
C ALA A 23 17.77 16.89 -37.70
N ALA A 24 16.50 16.75 -38.08
CA ALA A 24 15.45 17.65 -37.62
C ALA A 24 15.38 17.51 -36.10
N ALA A 25 15.70 18.58 -35.38
CA ALA A 25 15.45 18.65 -33.95
C ALA A 25 13.93 18.47 -33.74
N GLN A 26 13.53 17.30 -33.23
CA GLN A 26 12.14 16.96 -32.97
C GLN A 26 11.73 17.53 -31.60
N ASN A 27 10.96 18.63 -31.59
CA ASN A 27 10.53 19.29 -30.37
C ASN A 27 9.18 18.72 -29.90
N CYS A 28 9.07 18.30 -28.63
CA CYS A 28 7.85 17.72 -28.08
C CYS A 28 6.72 18.76 -28.00
N GLY A 29 5.73 18.64 -28.89
CA GLY A 29 4.53 19.48 -28.95
C GLY A 29 3.25 18.66 -29.19
N CYS A 30 3.17 17.50 -28.55
CA CYS A 30 2.11 16.52 -28.81
C CYS A 30 0.73 17.00 -28.35
N GLN A 31 -0.31 16.58 -29.08
CA GLN A 31 -1.70 16.77 -28.66
C GLN A 31 -1.97 16.11 -27.31
N PRO A 32 -3.00 16.55 -26.55
CA PRO A 32 -3.40 15.89 -25.31
C PRO A 32 -3.58 14.38 -25.50
N ASN A 33 -3.06 13.59 -24.57
CA ASN A 33 -3.03 12.12 -24.57
C ASN A 33 -2.08 11.43 -25.56
N PHE A 34 -1.21 12.16 -26.26
CA PHE A 34 -0.13 11.58 -27.05
C PHE A 34 1.20 11.64 -26.28
N CYS A 35 1.99 10.58 -26.38
CA CYS A 35 3.33 10.49 -25.81
C CYS A 35 4.35 11.06 -26.78
N CYS A 36 5.35 11.78 -26.26
CA CYS A 36 6.55 12.15 -26.98
C CYS A 36 7.62 11.08 -26.78
N SER A 37 8.01 10.40 -27.85
CA SER A 37 9.04 9.35 -27.80
C SER A 37 10.42 9.91 -27.43
N LYS A 38 11.37 9.03 -27.12
CA LYS A 38 12.78 9.42 -26.91
C LYS A 38 13.44 10.10 -28.11
N PHE A 39 12.82 9.99 -29.28
CA PHE A 39 13.25 10.62 -30.53
C PHE A 39 12.34 11.81 -30.89
N GLY A 40 11.58 12.36 -29.94
CA GLY A 40 10.77 13.56 -30.14
C GLY A 40 9.55 13.41 -31.06
N TYR A 41 9.08 12.19 -31.33
CA TYR A 41 7.87 11.95 -32.14
C TYR A 41 6.65 11.70 -31.29
N CYS A 42 5.46 12.09 -31.77
CA CYS A 42 4.20 11.90 -31.06
C CYS A 42 3.49 10.60 -31.45
N GLY A 43 3.01 9.84 -30.46
CA GLY A 43 2.21 8.64 -30.70
C GLY A 43 1.65 8.04 -29.41
N THR A 44 0.88 6.96 -29.53
CA THR A 44 0.16 6.33 -28.40
C THR A 44 0.58 4.88 -28.15
N THR A 45 1.45 4.31 -28.98
CA THR A 45 1.95 2.94 -28.83
C THR A 45 3.21 2.92 -27.95
N ASP A 46 3.65 1.73 -27.55
CA ASP A 46 4.82 1.57 -26.66
C ASP A 46 6.13 2.08 -27.29
N ALA A 47 6.22 2.20 -28.62
CA ALA A 47 7.36 2.84 -29.28
C ALA A 47 7.49 4.35 -28.93
N TYR A 48 6.38 4.98 -28.54
CA TYR A 48 6.29 6.41 -28.21
C TYR A 48 6.12 6.64 -26.71
N CYS A 49 5.27 5.82 -26.10
CA CYS A 49 4.95 5.91 -24.68
C CYS A 49 5.91 5.09 -23.81
N GLY A 50 6.66 4.15 -24.34
CA GLY A 50 7.50 3.25 -23.56
C GLY A 50 8.82 3.89 -23.15
N ASP A 51 9.88 3.08 -23.20
CA ASP A 51 11.20 3.45 -22.68
C ASP A 51 11.79 4.71 -23.36
N GLY A 52 12.18 5.67 -22.53
CA GLY A 52 12.71 6.98 -22.94
C GLY A 52 11.66 8.00 -23.39
N CYS A 53 10.37 7.74 -23.21
CA CYS A 53 9.31 8.73 -23.45
C CYS A 53 9.59 10.04 -22.67
N GLN A 54 9.60 11.17 -23.38
CA GLN A 54 10.00 12.48 -22.89
C GLN A 54 8.84 13.26 -22.23
N SER A 55 7.61 13.10 -22.71
CA SER A 55 6.41 13.79 -22.19
C SER A 55 5.10 13.12 -22.63
N GLY A 56 3.96 13.47 -22.03
CA GLY A 56 2.66 12.82 -22.27
C GLY A 56 2.42 11.61 -21.34
N PRO A 57 1.48 10.70 -21.64
CA PRO A 57 1.16 9.54 -20.79
C PRO A 57 2.20 8.41 -20.94
N CYS A 58 3.47 8.74 -20.66
CA CYS A 58 4.60 7.81 -20.70
C CYS A 58 4.38 6.62 -19.77
N ARG A 59 4.62 5.41 -20.29
CA ARG A 59 4.60 4.12 -19.63
C ARG A 59 6.04 3.73 -19.32
N SER A 60 6.44 3.79 -18.07
CA SER A 60 7.68 3.16 -17.60
C SER A 60 7.62 1.66 -17.94
N GLY A 61 8.47 1.24 -18.89
CA GLY A 61 8.29 0.04 -19.71
C GLY A 61 8.13 -1.26 -18.93
N GLY A 62 7.07 -2.00 -19.27
CA GLY A 62 6.88 -3.41 -18.94
C GLY A 62 6.50 -4.18 -20.19
N GLY A 63 7.45 -4.91 -20.78
CA GLY A 63 7.21 -5.97 -21.76
C GLY A 63 7.37 -7.32 -21.06
N GLY A 64 6.29 -8.10 -21.00
CA GLY A 64 6.18 -9.30 -20.18
C GLY A 64 6.99 -10.51 -20.65
N GLY A 65 7.37 -11.34 -19.68
CA GLY A 65 7.95 -12.67 -19.83
C GLY A 65 8.39 -13.18 -18.46
N GLY A 66 7.84 -14.31 -18.02
CA GLY A 66 7.97 -14.79 -16.64
C GLY A 66 9.38 -15.20 -16.22
N GLY A 67 9.61 -15.25 -14.91
CA GLY A 67 10.80 -15.82 -14.30
C GLY A 67 11.22 -15.02 -13.08
N GLY A 68 11.35 -15.68 -11.93
CA GLY A 68 11.61 -15.05 -10.66
C GLY A 68 12.99 -14.40 -10.54
N GLY A 69 13.08 -13.46 -9.59
CA GLY A 69 14.30 -13.21 -8.82
C GLY A 69 15.14 -12.01 -9.25
N GLY A 70 15.01 -10.93 -8.46
CA GLY A 70 16.13 -10.06 -8.09
C GLY A 70 16.43 -8.88 -9.02
N GLY A 71 16.26 -7.65 -8.50
CA GLY A 71 17.10 -6.53 -8.90
C GLY A 71 16.44 -5.15 -9.01
N GLY A 72 16.36 -4.43 -7.90
CA GLY A 72 16.81 -3.03 -7.80
C GLY A 72 15.92 -1.90 -8.36
N GLY A 73 15.11 -1.29 -7.49
CA GLY A 73 14.50 0.02 -7.75
C GLY A 73 13.48 0.49 -6.69
N SER A 74 13.99 1.06 -5.60
CA SER A 74 13.29 1.55 -4.38
C SER A 74 12.84 0.44 -3.41
N GLY A 75 13.38 0.48 -2.18
CA GLY A 75 13.41 -0.66 -1.25
C GLY A 75 12.06 -1.31 -0.92
N GLY A 76 10.97 -0.56 -0.90
CA GLY A 76 9.67 -1.04 -0.40
C GLY A 76 8.73 -1.68 -1.42
N ALA A 77 7.62 -2.21 -0.91
CA ALA A 77 6.53 -2.68 -1.74
C ALA A 77 5.64 -1.52 -2.23
N ASN A 78 5.28 -1.52 -3.52
CA ASN A 78 4.26 -0.60 -4.02
C ASN A 78 2.89 -0.96 -3.42
N VAL A 79 2.47 -0.19 -2.43
CA VAL A 79 1.24 -0.46 -1.64
C VAL A 79 0.00 -0.52 -2.53
N ALA A 80 -0.11 0.36 -3.54
CA ALA A 80 -1.27 0.38 -4.44
C ALA A 80 -1.37 -0.89 -5.28
N ASN A 81 -0.24 -1.45 -5.72
CA ASN A 81 -0.20 -2.69 -6.49
C ASN A 81 -0.47 -3.92 -5.62
N VAL A 82 0.11 -3.96 -4.41
CA VAL A 82 -0.03 -5.09 -3.48
C VAL A 82 -1.46 -5.13 -2.90
N VAL A 83 -1.96 -4.00 -2.43
CA VAL A 83 -3.33 -3.88 -1.91
C VAL A 83 -4.25 -3.63 -3.10
N SER A 84 -4.57 -4.68 -3.85
CA SER A 84 -5.54 -4.61 -4.96
C SER A 84 -6.98 -4.47 -4.45
N ASP A 85 -7.90 -4.07 -5.33
CA ASP A 85 -9.34 -4.11 -5.02
C ASP A 85 -9.82 -5.51 -4.65
N ALA A 86 -9.29 -6.55 -5.29
CA ALA A 86 -9.63 -7.93 -4.98
C ALA A 86 -9.20 -8.31 -3.55
N PHE A 87 -7.98 -7.95 -3.14
CA PHE A 87 -7.49 -8.20 -1.78
C PHE A 87 -8.32 -7.42 -0.75
N PHE A 88 -8.46 -6.12 -0.92
CA PHE A 88 -9.18 -5.26 0.03
C PHE A 88 -10.66 -5.67 0.16
N ASN A 89 -11.35 -5.88 -0.97
CA ASN A 89 -12.74 -6.32 -0.96
C ASN A 89 -12.89 -7.76 -0.49
N GLY A 90 -11.89 -8.63 -0.68
CA GLY A 90 -11.88 -9.99 -0.13
C GLY A 90 -11.94 -10.03 1.40
N ILE A 91 -11.37 -9.02 2.08
CA ILE A 91 -11.52 -8.83 3.52
C ILE A 91 -12.93 -8.30 3.83
N LYS A 92 -13.29 -7.16 3.24
CA LYS A 92 -14.55 -6.44 3.51
C LYS A 92 -15.81 -7.24 3.18
N ASN A 93 -15.74 -8.15 2.20
CA ASN A 93 -16.89 -8.95 1.77
C ASN A 93 -17.25 -10.06 2.75
N GLN A 94 -16.35 -10.43 3.67
CA GLN A 94 -16.65 -11.37 4.73
C GLN A 94 -17.48 -10.75 5.86
N ALA A 95 -17.49 -9.42 6.01
CA ALA A 95 -18.40 -8.73 6.93
C ALA A 95 -19.83 -8.73 6.38
N GLY A 96 -20.81 -8.91 7.28
CA GLY A 96 -22.23 -8.87 6.94
C GLY A 96 -22.67 -7.53 6.33
N SER A 97 -23.78 -7.54 5.60
CA SER A 97 -24.33 -6.33 4.96
C SER A 97 -24.79 -5.27 5.97
N GLY A 98 -25.19 -5.68 7.18
CA GLY A 98 -25.62 -4.77 8.26
C GLY A 98 -24.48 -4.15 9.08
N CYS A 99 -23.22 -4.43 8.75
CA CYS A 99 -22.08 -3.86 9.47
C CYS A 99 -21.92 -2.36 9.18
N GLU A 100 -21.74 -1.55 10.22
CA GLU A 100 -21.54 -0.10 10.09
C GLU A 100 -20.34 0.27 9.19
N GLY A 101 -19.27 -0.52 9.24
CA GLY A 101 -18.05 -0.28 8.46
C GLY A 101 -18.16 -0.63 6.97
N LYS A 102 -19.25 -1.30 6.54
CA LYS A 102 -19.39 -1.89 5.19
C LYS A 102 -19.21 -0.88 4.04
N ASN A 103 -19.75 0.33 4.25
CA ASN A 103 -19.71 1.44 3.30
C ASN A 103 -18.73 2.56 3.72
N PHE A 104 -18.11 2.42 4.88
CA PHE A 104 -17.16 3.39 5.42
C PHE A 104 -15.73 3.10 4.93
N TYR A 105 -15.26 1.87 5.10
CA TYR A 105 -13.91 1.49 4.73
C TYR A 105 -13.80 1.22 3.23
N THR A 106 -13.01 2.05 2.54
CA THR A 106 -12.74 1.90 1.11
C THR A 106 -11.25 1.81 0.83
N ARG A 107 -10.88 1.09 -0.22
CA ARG A 107 -9.50 1.04 -0.70
C ARG A 107 -8.97 2.42 -1.07
N SER A 108 -9.82 3.26 -1.68
CA SER A 108 -9.46 4.64 -2.03
C SER A 108 -9.08 5.48 -0.80
N ALA A 109 -9.86 5.38 0.29
CA ALA A 109 -9.53 6.06 1.54
C ALA A 109 -8.22 5.55 2.14
N PHE A 110 -7.98 4.23 2.10
CA PHE A 110 -6.71 3.63 2.53
C PHE A 110 -5.53 4.16 1.71
N LEU A 111 -5.59 4.15 0.38
CA LEU A 111 -4.50 4.66 -0.46
C LEU A 111 -4.27 6.17 -0.29
N SER A 112 -5.34 6.94 -0.10
CA SER A 112 -5.24 8.37 0.21
C SER A 112 -4.53 8.62 1.54
N ALA A 113 -4.75 7.75 2.54
CA ALA A 113 -4.06 7.83 3.82
C ALA A 113 -2.59 7.40 3.71
N VAL A 114 -2.27 6.35 2.94
CA VAL A 114 -0.90 5.86 2.72
C VAL A 114 0.03 6.94 2.17
N ASN A 115 -0.47 7.85 1.33
CA ASN A 115 0.32 8.97 0.80
C ASN A 115 0.92 9.87 1.89
N ALA A 116 0.34 9.90 3.09
CA ALA A 116 0.87 10.66 4.23
C ALA A 116 1.95 9.92 5.02
N TYR A 117 2.16 8.61 4.76
CA TYR A 117 3.09 7.76 5.49
C TYR A 117 4.01 6.99 4.52
N PRO A 118 4.93 7.67 3.81
CA PRO A 118 5.76 7.06 2.77
C PRO A 118 6.69 5.95 3.29
N GLY A 119 6.97 5.90 4.60
CA GLY A 119 7.74 4.81 5.21
C GLY A 119 6.99 3.48 5.34
N PHE A 120 5.65 3.50 5.27
CA PHE A 120 4.84 2.28 5.39
C PHE A 120 5.11 1.35 4.22
N ALA A 121 5.47 0.09 4.51
CA ALA A 121 5.93 -0.92 3.54
C ALA A 121 7.26 -0.61 2.83
N HIS A 122 8.02 0.38 3.32
CA HIS A 122 9.29 0.84 2.74
C HIS A 122 10.47 0.83 3.71
N GLY A 123 10.36 0.13 4.85
CA GLY A 123 11.44 -0.02 5.83
C GLY A 123 12.54 -1.01 5.43
N GLY A 124 12.33 -1.80 4.38
CA GLY A 124 13.23 -2.88 3.96
C GLY A 124 13.12 -3.17 2.47
N THR A 125 13.07 -4.44 2.11
CA THR A 125 12.86 -5.01 0.76
C THR A 125 11.36 -5.10 0.38
N GLU A 126 11.05 -5.35 -0.89
CA GLU A 126 9.67 -5.58 -1.36
C GLU A 126 9.00 -6.75 -0.61
N VAL A 127 9.76 -7.80 -0.28
CA VAL A 127 9.28 -8.95 0.51
C VAL A 127 8.87 -8.50 1.92
N GLU A 128 9.69 -7.69 2.57
CA GLU A 128 9.40 -7.14 3.89
C GLU A 128 8.21 -6.16 3.84
N GLY A 129 8.10 -5.36 2.77
CA GLY A 129 6.95 -4.49 2.53
C GLY A 129 5.64 -5.28 2.36
N LYS A 130 5.64 -6.40 1.63
CA LYS A 130 4.47 -7.29 1.51
C LYS A 130 4.09 -7.91 2.85
N ARG A 131 5.07 -8.32 3.66
CA ARG A 131 4.83 -8.81 5.04
C ARG A 131 4.23 -7.72 5.92
N GLU A 132 4.75 -6.50 5.84
CA GLU A 132 4.22 -5.36 6.60
C GLU A 132 2.76 -5.04 6.23
N ILE A 133 2.43 -5.04 4.94
CA ILE A 133 1.06 -4.87 4.46
C ILE A 133 0.17 -6.01 5.00
N ALA A 134 0.59 -7.27 4.88
CA ALA A 134 -0.16 -8.40 5.41
C ALA A 134 -0.39 -8.29 6.93
N ALA A 135 0.63 -7.88 7.68
CA ALA A 135 0.58 -7.73 9.13
C ALA A 135 -0.40 -6.61 9.54
N PHE A 136 -0.31 -5.44 8.89
CA PHE A 136 -1.23 -4.34 9.11
C PHE A 136 -2.68 -4.77 8.91
N PHE A 137 -2.99 -5.38 7.77
CA PHE A 137 -4.36 -5.83 7.49
C PHE A 137 -4.80 -6.99 8.40
N ALA A 138 -3.91 -7.87 8.84
CA ALA A 138 -4.25 -8.93 9.80
C ALA A 138 -4.74 -8.35 11.13
N HIS A 139 -4.04 -7.34 11.63
CA HIS A 139 -4.46 -6.63 12.83
C HIS A 139 -5.75 -5.85 12.62
N VAL A 140 -5.85 -5.10 11.52
CA VAL A 140 -7.08 -4.37 11.18
C VAL A 140 -8.29 -5.31 11.11
N THR A 141 -8.13 -6.46 10.48
CA THR A 141 -9.18 -7.48 10.40
C THR A 141 -9.61 -7.97 11.78
N HIS A 142 -8.66 -8.18 12.69
CA HIS A 142 -8.95 -8.60 14.05
C HIS A 142 -9.70 -7.51 14.82
N GLU A 143 -9.17 -6.29 14.83
CA GLU A 143 -9.73 -5.16 15.61
C GLU A 143 -11.15 -4.77 15.16
N THR A 144 -11.42 -4.86 13.86
CA THR A 144 -12.68 -4.37 13.28
C THR A 144 -13.69 -5.48 12.98
N GLY A 145 -13.32 -6.74 13.19
CA GLY A 145 -14.12 -7.88 12.71
C GLY A 145 -14.30 -7.84 11.20
N ARG A 146 -13.19 -7.78 10.43
CA ARG A 146 -13.16 -7.69 8.96
C ARG A 146 -13.85 -6.45 8.40
N PHE A 147 -13.52 -5.28 8.95
CA PHE A 147 -14.15 -4.00 8.62
C PHE A 147 -15.64 -3.91 8.98
N CYS A 148 -16.12 -4.74 9.91
CA CYS A 148 -17.52 -4.65 10.34
C CYS A 148 -17.75 -3.42 11.22
N TYR A 149 -16.84 -3.14 12.15
CA TYR A 149 -16.97 -2.10 13.16
C TYR A 149 -16.06 -0.90 12.86
N ILE A 150 -16.61 0.30 13.06
CA ILE A 150 -15.89 1.58 13.03
C ILE A 150 -15.51 1.97 14.44
N SER A 151 -16.42 1.81 15.40
CA SER A 151 -16.20 2.20 16.79
C SER A 151 -16.32 1.00 17.73
N GLU A 152 -15.61 1.06 18.85
CA GLU A 152 -15.76 0.12 19.95
C GLU A 152 -17.24 -0.07 20.31
N ILE A 153 -17.64 -1.32 20.56
CA ILE A 153 -19.04 -1.66 20.85
C ILE A 153 -19.45 -1.01 22.19
N ASN A 154 -18.64 -1.16 23.23
CA ASN A 154 -18.88 -0.57 24.54
C ASN A 154 -18.25 0.81 24.65
N LYS A 155 -19.08 1.86 24.60
CA LYS A 155 -18.64 3.27 24.62
C LYS A 155 -18.82 3.94 26.00
N SER A 156 -18.95 3.14 27.06
CA SER A 156 -19.21 3.66 28.42
C SER A 156 -17.98 4.38 28.98
N ASN A 157 -16.80 3.75 28.88
CA ASN A 157 -15.53 4.30 29.31
C ASN A 157 -15.11 5.51 28.46
N ALA A 158 -14.64 6.58 29.12
CA ALA A 158 -14.13 7.76 28.43
C ALA A 158 -12.72 7.56 27.86
N TYR A 159 -11.98 6.54 28.32
CA TYR A 159 -10.57 6.31 27.97
C TYR A 159 -9.75 7.60 28.15
N CYS A 160 -9.93 8.24 29.29
CA CYS A 160 -9.28 9.48 29.66
C CYS A 160 -8.28 9.21 30.78
N ASP A 161 -7.00 9.36 30.48
CA ASP A 161 -5.98 9.54 31.50
C ASP A 161 -5.88 11.03 31.84
N ALA A 162 -6.56 11.42 32.92
CA ALA A 162 -6.58 12.79 33.42
C ALA A 162 -5.23 13.26 33.99
N SER A 163 -4.29 12.33 34.24
CA SER A 163 -2.94 12.69 34.69
C SER A 163 -2.07 13.21 33.53
N ASN A 164 -2.42 12.90 32.28
CA ASN A 164 -1.69 13.35 31.11
C ASN A 164 -1.93 14.84 30.81
N ARG A 165 -0.99 15.68 31.26
CA ARG A 165 -1.07 17.14 31.08
C ARG A 165 -0.75 17.62 29.67
N GLN A 166 -0.02 16.83 28.89
CA GLN A 166 0.31 17.18 27.50
C GLN A 166 -0.90 17.00 26.57
N TRP A 167 -1.73 15.99 26.85
CA TRP A 167 -2.90 15.64 26.07
C TRP A 167 -4.16 15.61 26.93
N PRO A 168 -4.63 16.78 27.41
CA PRO A 168 -5.74 16.84 28.35
C PRO A 168 -7.04 16.35 27.71
N CYS A 169 -7.88 15.71 28.51
CA CYS A 169 -9.20 15.28 28.06
C CYS A 169 -10.13 16.49 27.88
N ALA A 170 -10.76 16.60 26.72
CA ALA A 170 -11.77 17.62 26.47
C ALA A 170 -13.10 17.23 27.16
N ALA A 171 -13.77 18.22 27.75
CA ALA A 171 -15.03 18.00 28.44
C ALA A 171 -16.09 17.39 27.50
N GLY A 172 -16.79 16.35 27.97
CA GLY A 172 -17.80 15.63 27.20
C GLY A 172 -17.28 14.70 26.12
N GLN A 173 -15.98 14.71 25.82
CA GLN A 173 -15.39 13.83 24.81
C GLN A 173 -14.99 12.47 25.38
N LYS A 174 -14.97 11.47 24.51
CA LYS A 174 -14.54 10.10 24.83
C LYS A 174 -13.58 9.56 23.78
N TYR A 175 -12.55 8.88 24.25
CA TYR A 175 -11.43 8.37 23.45
C TYR A 175 -11.44 6.83 23.35
N TYR A 176 -12.63 6.23 23.32
CA TYR A 176 -12.80 4.79 23.03
C TYR A 176 -12.27 4.44 21.63
N GLY A 177 -12.15 3.13 21.35
CA GLY A 177 -11.61 2.63 20.09
C GLY A 177 -12.36 3.12 18.86
N ARG A 178 -11.64 3.69 17.89
CA ARG A 178 -12.19 4.04 16.56
C ARG A 178 -11.23 3.67 15.44
N GLY A 179 -11.79 3.39 14.27
CA GLY A 179 -11.04 3.14 13.04
C GLY A 179 -10.34 1.77 12.98
N PRO A 180 -9.48 1.57 11.98
CA PRO A 180 -8.93 0.26 11.62
C PRO A 180 -8.12 -0.44 12.71
N LEU A 181 -7.36 0.32 13.52
CA LEU A 181 -6.60 -0.23 14.66
C LEU A 181 -7.17 0.21 16.01
N GLN A 182 -8.46 0.60 16.05
CA GLN A 182 -9.17 0.98 17.27
C GLN A 182 -8.37 1.95 18.17
N ILE A 183 -7.89 3.06 17.59
CA ILE A 183 -7.11 4.05 18.34
C ILE A 183 -7.92 4.49 19.57
N SER A 184 -7.27 4.40 20.73
CA SER A 184 -7.89 4.59 22.05
C SER A 184 -7.02 5.48 22.92
N TRP A 185 -7.61 6.14 23.90
CA TRP A 185 -6.98 7.07 24.86
C TRP A 185 -6.62 8.46 24.35
N ASN A 186 -6.85 9.47 25.20
CA ASN A 186 -6.50 10.89 24.95
C ASN A 186 -5.04 11.06 24.51
N TYR A 187 -4.11 10.34 25.12
CA TYR A 187 -2.68 10.42 24.80
C TYR A 187 -2.30 9.79 23.45
N ASN A 188 -3.21 9.09 22.76
CA ASN A 188 -3.02 8.68 21.37
C ASN A 188 -3.79 9.58 20.41
N TYR A 189 -5.03 9.95 20.73
CA TYR A 189 -5.83 10.88 19.91
C TYR A 189 -5.17 12.25 19.75
N GLY A 190 -4.60 12.80 20.82
CA GLY A 190 -3.89 14.07 20.80
C GLY A 190 -2.73 14.12 19.79
N PRO A 191 -1.69 13.28 19.93
CA PRO A 191 -0.56 13.29 19.01
C PRO A 191 -0.93 12.82 17.60
N ALA A 192 -1.83 11.86 17.42
CA ALA A 192 -2.33 11.47 16.11
C ALA A 192 -3.03 12.64 15.40
N GLY A 193 -3.89 13.36 16.12
CA GLY A 193 -4.55 14.55 15.61
C GLY A 193 -3.56 15.62 15.16
N ARG A 194 -2.54 15.89 15.98
CA ARG A 194 -1.49 16.85 15.65
C ARG A 194 -0.73 16.49 14.37
N ASP A 195 -0.38 15.22 14.19
CA ASP A 195 0.34 14.73 13.00
C ASP A 195 -0.54 14.80 11.74
N ILE A 196 -1.81 14.42 11.86
CA ILE A 196 -2.74 14.29 10.73
C ILE A 196 -3.36 15.63 10.33
N GLY A 197 -3.41 16.61 11.23
CA GLY A 197 -4.02 17.92 11.01
C GLY A 197 -5.50 18.00 11.43
N PHE A 198 -5.91 17.33 12.50
CA PHE A 198 -7.22 17.51 13.13
C PHE A 198 -7.13 17.59 14.66
N ASN A 199 -8.10 18.19 15.32
CA ASN A 199 -8.10 18.26 16.78
C ASN A 199 -8.61 16.95 17.40
N GLY A 200 -7.70 15.97 17.58
CA GLY A 200 -8.07 14.67 18.13
C GLY A 200 -8.58 14.70 19.57
N LEU A 201 -8.29 15.75 20.34
CA LEU A 201 -8.80 15.90 21.71
C LEU A 201 -10.23 16.44 21.73
N ALA A 202 -10.51 17.50 20.96
CA ALA A 202 -11.82 18.14 20.94
C ALA A 202 -12.82 17.46 19.99
N ASP A 203 -12.32 16.78 18.95
CA ASP A 203 -13.15 16.12 17.94
C ASP A 203 -12.64 14.70 17.61
N PRO A 204 -12.60 13.79 18.61
CA PRO A 204 -12.20 12.40 18.41
C PRO A 204 -13.17 11.64 17.50
N ASN A 205 -14.41 12.10 17.35
CA ASN A 205 -15.42 11.45 16.52
C ASN A 205 -15.10 11.53 15.02
N ARG A 206 -14.26 12.48 14.56
CA ARG A 206 -13.83 12.51 13.14
C ARG A 206 -13.23 11.20 12.67
N VAL A 207 -12.54 10.47 13.55
CA VAL A 207 -11.97 9.15 13.23
C VAL A 207 -13.04 8.14 12.81
N ALA A 208 -14.28 8.28 13.29
CA ALA A 208 -15.42 7.44 12.92
C ALA A 208 -16.30 8.04 11.80
N GLN A 209 -16.03 9.26 11.37
CA GLN A 209 -16.85 10.00 10.38
C GLN A 209 -16.13 10.17 9.04
N ASP A 210 -14.79 10.15 9.05
CA ASP A 210 -13.95 10.33 7.87
C ASP A 210 -13.01 9.12 7.72
N ALA A 211 -13.24 8.31 6.69
CA ALA A 211 -12.47 7.08 6.46
C ALA A 211 -11.00 7.35 6.14
N VAL A 212 -10.65 8.50 5.55
CA VAL A 212 -9.24 8.87 5.32
C VAL A 212 -8.58 9.17 6.66
N ILE A 213 -9.23 9.94 7.54
CA ILE A 213 -8.72 10.18 8.91
C ILE A 213 -8.63 8.85 9.67
N ALA A 214 -9.62 7.96 9.55
CA ALA A 214 -9.59 6.64 10.18
C ALA A 214 -8.37 5.83 9.76
N PHE A 215 -8.07 5.73 8.46
CA PHE A 215 -6.87 5.04 8.01
C PHE A 215 -5.59 5.76 8.39
N LYS A 216 -5.58 7.10 8.38
CA LYS A 216 -4.41 7.87 8.83
C LYS A 216 -4.11 7.65 10.30
N THR A 217 -5.09 7.52 11.20
CA THR A 217 -4.82 7.23 12.62
C THR A 217 -4.28 5.82 12.82
N ALA A 218 -4.75 4.84 12.04
CA ALA A 218 -4.20 3.48 12.05
C ALA A 218 -2.75 3.45 11.55
N LEU A 219 -2.46 4.12 10.43
CA LEU A 219 -1.10 4.22 9.89
C LEU A 219 -0.18 5.02 10.82
N TRP A 220 -0.67 6.11 11.42
CA TRP A 220 0.05 6.85 12.45
C TRP A 220 0.47 5.92 13.59
N PHE A 221 -0.48 5.17 14.16
CA PHE A 221 -0.19 4.26 15.26
C PHE A 221 0.83 3.20 14.83
N TRP A 222 0.64 2.62 13.64
CA TRP A 222 1.53 1.64 13.06
C TRP A 222 2.96 2.16 12.93
N MET A 223 3.14 3.30 12.27
CA MET A 223 4.47 3.86 12.02
C MET A 223 5.20 4.27 13.31
N ASN A 224 4.47 4.74 14.32
CA ASN A 224 5.06 5.18 15.59
C ASN A 224 5.33 4.05 16.59
N ASN A 225 4.60 2.93 16.50
CA ASN A 225 4.63 1.88 17.54
C ASN A 225 4.97 0.48 17.03
N VAL A 226 4.66 0.17 15.76
CA VAL A 226 4.68 -1.21 15.24
C VAL A 226 5.71 -1.41 14.13
N HIS A 227 5.86 -0.46 13.21
CA HIS A 227 6.76 -0.55 12.05
C HIS A 227 8.17 -1.01 12.42
N ARG A 228 8.77 -0.42 13.46
CA ARG A 228 10.13 -0.72 13.91
C ARG A 228 10.35 -2.15 14.40
N VAL A 229 9.28 -2.86 14.79
CA VAL A 229 9.37 -4.24 15.28
C VAL A 229 9.01 -5.28 14.22
N MET A 230 8.58 -4.87 13.02
CA MET A 230 8.31 -5.79 11.90
C MET A 230 9.45 -6.77 11.62
N PRO A 231 10.75 -6.37 11.63
CA PRO A 231 11.86 -7.31 11.40
C PRO A 231 11.99 -8.41 12.46
N GLN A 232 11.39 -8.25 13.65
CA GLN A 232 11.43 -9.22 14.74
C GLN A 232 10.40 -10.35 14.56
N GLY A 233 9.43 -10.19 13.64
CA GLY A 233 8.35 -11.12 13.35
C GLY A 233 6.97 -10.64 13.80
N PHE A 234 5.91 -11.30 13.30
CA PHE A 234 4.52 -10.90 13.55
C PHE A 234 4.11 -10.98 15.04
N GLY A 235 4.73 -11.87 15.82
CA GLY A 235 4.53 -11.93 17.27
C GLY A 235 4.93 -10.63 17.97
N ALA A 236 5.97 -9.93 17.47
CA ALA A 236 6.39 -8.66 18.02
C ALA A 236 5.37 -7.54 17.72
N THR A 237 4.66 -7.60 16.58
CA THR A 237 3.62 -6.62 16.25
C THR A 237 2.35 -6.83 17.09
N ILE A 238 1.96 -8.09 17.37
CA ILE A 238 0.92 -8.40 18.36
C ILE A 238 1.29 -7.81 19.72
N ARG A 239 2.54 -8.00 20.15
CA ARG A 239 3.05 -7.47 21.43
C ARG A 239 3.01 -5.94 21.47
N ALA A 240 3.38 -5.27 20.37
CA ALA A 240 3.35 -3.81 20.28
C ALA A 240 1.93 -3.23 20.31
N ILE A 241 0.94 -3.95 19.78
CA ILE A 241 -0.47 -3.50 19.75
C ILE A 241 -1.15 -3.77 21.09
N ASN A 242 -1.06 -5.00 21.61
CA ASN A 242 -1.84 -5.42 22.77
C ASN A 242 -1.14 -6.48 23.64
N GLY A 243 0.18 -6.41 23.76
CA GLY A 243 0.98 -7.48 24.36
C GLY A 243 0.66 -7.79 25.82
N ALA A 244 0.21 -6.80 26.59
CA ALA A 244 -0.20 -7.01 27.98
C ALA A 244 -1.42 -7.94 28.10
N LEU A 245 -2.34 -7.89 27.14
CA LEU A 245 -3.59 -8.64 27.18
C LEU A 245 -3.55 -9.96 26.39
N GLU A 246 -2.73 -10.03 25.33
CA GLU A 246 -2.80 -11.17 24.39
C GLU A 246 -1.59 -12.10 24.42
N CYS A 247 -0.40 -11.61 24.77
CA CYS A 247 0.81 -12.42 24.76
C CYS A 247 1.03 -13.19 26.06
N ASN A 248 2.05 -14.05 26.08
CA ASN A 248 2.51 -14.84 27.23
C ASN A 248 1.42 -15.75 27.82
N GLY A 249 0.52 -16.24 26.97
CA GLY A 249 -0.57 -17.14 27.36
C GLY A 249 -1.84 -16.44 27.89
N ASN A 250 -1.89 -15.11 27.92
CA ASN A 250 -3.03 -14.37 28.47
C ASN A 250 -4.30 -14.49 27.62
N ASN A 251 -4.19 -14.43 26.29
CA ASN A 251 -5.33 -14.63 25.40
C ASN A 251 -4.95 -15.38 24.11
N PRO A 252 -4.70 -16.70 24.20
CA PRO A 252 -4.23 -17.49 23.07
C PRO A 252 -5.22 -17.48 21.89
N ALA A 253 -6.52 -17.38 22.15
CA ALA A 253 -7.54 -17.37 21.10
C ALA A 253 -7.42 -16.13 20.21
N GLN A 254 -7.28 -14.94 20.81
CA GLN A 254 -7.13 -13.69 20.04
C GLN A 254 -5.78 -13.62 19.32
N MET A 255 -4.70 -14.00 20.00
CA MET A 255 -3.37 -14.08 19.41
C MET A 255 -3.39 -15.01 18.17
N ASN A 256 -3.93 -16.22 18.31
CA ASN A 256 -4.03 -17.17 17.20
C ASN A 256 -4.94 -16.68 16.07
N ALA A 257 -6.01 -15.92 16.36
CA ALA A 257 -6.85 -15.32 15.34
C ALA A 257 -6.07 -14.32 14.47
N ARG A 258 -5.28 -13.42 15.08
CA ARG A 258 -4.39 -12.49 14.36
C ARG A 258 -3.40 -13.26 13.47
N VAL A 259 -2.77 -14.31 14.02
CA VAL A 259 -1.82 -15.16 13.27
C VAL A 259 -2.50 -15.85 12.08
N GLY A 260 -3.74 -16.30 12.25
CA GLY A 260 -4.55 -16.89 11.19
C GLY A 260 -4.74 -15.91 10.02
N TYR A 261 -5.16 -14.67 10.30
CA TYR A 261 -5.31 -13.64 9.26
C TYR A 261 -3.98 -13.31 8.58
N TYR A 262 -2.91 -13.18 9.36
CA TYR A 262 -1.59 -12.87 8.81
C TYR A 262 -1.10 -13.95 7.85
N LYS A 263 -1.22 -15.23 8.22
CA LYS A 263 -0.88 -16.35 7.33
C LYS A 263 -1.74 -16.34 6.06
N GLN A 264 -3.04 -16.12 6.20
CA GLN A 264 -3.95 -16.04 5.06
C GLN A 264 -3.56 -14.89 4.09
N TYR A 265 -3.23 -13.72 4.62
CA TYR A 265 -2.87 -12.57 3.79
C TYR A 265 -1.47 -12.72 3.19
N CYS A 266 -0.51 -13.31 3.90
CA CYS A 266 0.77 -13.68 3.33
C CYS A 266 0.61 -14.63 2.13
N GLN A 267 -0.27 -15.64 2.24
CA GLN A 267 -0.59 -16.53 1.11
C GLN A 267 -1.20 -15.77 -0.08
N GLN A 268 -2.17 -14.88 0.16
CA GLN A 268 -2.80 -14.07 -0.90
C GLN A 268 -1.78 -13.14 -1.58
N LEU A 269 -0.84 -12.59 -0.82
CA LEU A 269 0.23 -11.72 -1.32
C LEU A 269 1.46 -12.49 -1.82
N ARG A 270 1.42 -13.82 -1.80
CA ARG A 270 2.50 -14.73 -2.23
C ARG A 270 3.84 -14.42 -1.57
N VAL A 271 3.81 -14.22 -0.26
CA VAL A 271 5.00 -13.98 0.56
C VAL A 271 5.02 -14.97 1.72
N ASP A 272 6.20 -15.49 2.05
CA ASP A 272 6.39 -16.32 3.24
C ASP A 272 6.15 -15.47 4.50
N PRO A 273 5.40 -15.95 5.52
CA PRO A 273 5.07 -15.15 6.71
C PRO A 273 6.28 -14.83 7.61
N GLY A 274 7.41 -15.51 7.43
CA GLY A 274 8.58 -15.38 8.28
C GLY A 274 8.45 -16.11 9.63
N PRO A 275 9.49 -16.02 10.47
CA PRO A 275 9.52 -16.65 11.78
C PRO A 275 8.74 -15.85 12.84
N ASN A 276 8.71 -16.37 14.07
CA ASN A 276 8.23 -15.66 15.28
C ASN A 276 6.81 -15.09 15.13
N LEU A 277 5.87 -15.93 14.73
CA LEU A 277 4.50 -15.50 14.46
C LEU A 277 3.67 -15.26 15.71
N THR A 278 3.99 -15.95 16.80
CA THR A 278 3.23 -15.89 18.05
C THR A 278 3.96 -15.07 19.10
N CYS A 279 3.19 -14.62 20.08
CA CYS A 279 3.65 -14.18 21.39
C CYS A 279 2.72 -14.84 22.43
#